data_AF-A0A1F7D841-F1
#
_entry.id   AF-A0A1F7D841-F1
#
_cell.length_a   1.000
_cell.length_b   1.000
_cell.length_c   1.000
_cell.angle_alpha   90.00
_cell.angle_beta   90.00
_cell.angle_gamma   90.00
#
_symmetry.space_group_name_H-M   'P 1'
#
loop_
_entity.id
_entity.type
_entity.pdbx_description
1 polymer ?
#
loop_
_entity_poly.entity_id
_entity_poly.type
_entity_poly.pdbx_seq_one_letter_code
_entity_poly.pdbx_strand_id
1 'polypeptide(L)'
;MTSWFYRLFRCSPKQAALAALIGFCIAVALTLFAMRDRVAPPAAENPAPAQWQPVSNTRLGYAFRLPPEFSLTAKQEDTYTRYEAGDRIVEVFIRPATSIEKGLLLLDQERATAYEGLPSVRIDQEEETTVAGQDAVTREILLNAAGFSAIETFVFLKGTVVSFSTLFATAEAIGEEERAFHALVLSGVTFP
;
A
#
# COMPACT_ATOMS: atom_id res chain seq x y z
N MET A 1 26.49 56.50 11.25
CA MET A 1 25.68 55.27 11.43
C MET A 1 24.40 55.41 10.63
N THR A 2 24.33 54.80 9.44
CA THR A 2 23.07 54.67 8.70
C THR A 2 22.96 53.21 8.27
N SER A 3 22.25 52.47 9.12
CA SER A 3 22.07 51.02 9.06
C SER A 3 21.45 50.58 7.73
N TRP A 4 22.01 49.50 7.16
CA TRP A 4 21.54 48.84 5.94
C TRP A 4 20.05 48.42 6.01
N PHE A 5 19.50 48.33 7.22
CA PHE A 5 18.08 48.12 7.51
C PHE A 5 17.14 49.13 6.83
N TYR A 6 17.55 50.39 6.65
CA TYR A 6 16.68 51.43 6.08
C TYR A 6 16.51 51.34 4.55
N ARG A 7 17.27 50.49 3.85
CA ARG A 7 17.13 50.32 2.40
C ARG A 7 16.06 49.29 2.00
N LEU A 8 15.54 48.51 2.93
CA LEU A 8 14.53 47.47 2.66
C LEU A 8 13.07 47.98 2.71
N PHE A 9 12.81 49.20 3.20
CA PHE A 9 11.45 49.72 3.39
C PHE A 9 11.14 50.98 2.57
N ARG A 10 11.39 50.93 1.27
CA ARG A 10 10.82 51.89 0.30
C ARG A 10 9.92 51.20 -0.72
N CYS A 11 9.03 50.35 -0.26
CA CYS A 11 7.88 49.93 -1.07
C CYS A 11 6.73 50.89 -0.81
N SER A 12 6.14 51.45 -1.86
CA SER A 12 4.90 52.23 -1.72
C SER A 12 3.80 51.34 -1.10
N PRO A 13 2.81 51.90 -0.40
CA PRO A 13 1.72 51.12 0.22
C PRO A 13 1.03 50.16 -0.76
N LYS A 14 0.98 50.53 -2.04
CA LYS A 14 0.43 49.70 -3.13
C LYS A 14 1.28 48.46 -3.44
N GLN A 15 2.60 48.57 -3.37
CA GLN A 15 3.53 47.45 -3.59
C GLN A 15 3.54 46.48 -2.39
N ALA A 16 3.42 47.01 -1.17
CA ALA A 16 3.28 46.17 0.03
C ALA A 16 1.94 45.39 0.01
N ALA A 17 0.85 46.03 -0.40
CA ALA A 17 -0.45 45.37 -0.54
C ALA A 17 -0.44 44.27 -1.61
N LEU A 18 0.22 44.51 -2.76
CA LEU A 18 0.36 43.51 -3.82
C LEU A 18 1.20 42.31 -3.38
N ALA A 19 2.32 42.54 -2.69
CA ALA A 19 3.15 41.46 -2.16
C ALA A 19 2.43 40.63 -1.09
N ALA A 20 1.64 41.27 -0.22
CA ALA A 20 0.81 40.58 0.76
C ALA A 20 -0.29 39.74 0.10
N LEU A 21 -0.93 40.26 -0.97
CA LEU A 21 -1.93 39.52 -1.74
C LEU A 21 -1.32 38.28 -2.41
N ILE A 22 -0.15 38.42 -3.03
CA ILE A 22 0.56 37.30 -3.65
C ILE A 22 0.96 36.26 -2.59
N GLY A 23 1.50 36.69 -1.46
CA GLY A 23 1.84 35.80 -0.34
C GLY A 23 0.61 35.06 0.20
N PHE A 24 -0.53 35.74 0.31
CA PHE A 24 -1.80 35.12 0.72
C PHE A 24 -2.28 34.09 -0.31
N CYS A 25 -2.25 34.41 -1.61
CA CYS A 25 -2.62 33.46 -2.66
C CYS A 25 -1.73 32.22 -2.68
N ILE A 26 -0.42 32.37 -2.47
CA ILE A 26 0.53 31.25 -2.37
C ILE A 26 0.23 30.41 -1.13
N ALA A 27 -0.02 31.04 0.02
CA ALA A 27 -0.36 30.33 1.25
C ALA A 27 -1.68 29.54 1.12
N VAL A 28 -2.68 30.12 0.46
CA VAL A 28 -3.97 29.44 0.15
C VAL A 28 -3.76 28.30 -0.84
N ALA A 29 -2.96 28.49 -1.89
CA ALA A 29 -2.65 27.43 -2.84
C ALA A 29 -1.91 26.25 -2.19
N LEU A 30 -0.95 26.54 -1.30
CA LEU A 30 -0.23 25.51 -0.55
C LEU A 30 -1.12 24.79 0.46
N THR A 31 -2.05 25.48 1.13
CA THR A 31 -3.01 24.83 2.03
C THR A 31 -4.03 23.99 1.28
N LEU A 32 -4.53 24.45 0.13
CA LEU A 32 -5.42 23.66 -0.73
C LEU A 32 -4.71 22.44 -1.31
N PHE A 33 -3.43 22.55 -1.68
CA PHE A 33 -2.61 21.43 -2.13
C PHE A 33 -2.39 20.42 -0.98
N ALA A 34 -2.03 20.89 0.22
CA ALA A 34 -1.86 20.03 1.39
C ALA A 34 -3.18 19.38 1.89
N MET A 35 -4.34 19.94 1.52
CA MET A 35 -5.64 19.34 1.80
C MET A 35 -6.12 18.37 0.72
N ARG A 36 -5.57 18.45 -0.51
CA ARG A 36 -5.94 17.58 -1.63
C ARG A 36 -5.52 16.12 -1.39
N ASP A 37 -4.44 15.90 -0.64
CA ASP A 37 -3.93 14.57 -0.29
C ASP A 37 -4.62 13.97 0.96
N ARG A 38 -5.61 14.67 1.54
CA ARG A 38 -6.38 14.19 2.71
C ARG A 38 -7.78 13.69 2.37
N VAL A 39 -8.09 13.53 1.09
CA VAL A 39 -9.30 12.81 0.69
C VAL A 39 -9.02 11.34 0.96
N ALA A 40 -9.51 10.84 2.10
CA ALA A 40 -9.61 9.40 2.33
C ALA A 40 -10.22 8.77 1.07
N PRO A 41 -9.60 7.75 0.48
CA PRO A 41 -10.14 7.16 -0.73
C PRO A 41 -11.57 6.66 -0.45
N PRO A 42 -12.43 6.68 -1.47
CA PRO A 42 -13.80 6.21 -1.32
C PRO A 42 -13.78 4.81 -0.70
N ALA A 43 -14.70 4.56 0.25
CA ALA A 43 -14.92 3.22 0.78
C ALA A 43 -15.07 2.25 -0.39
N ALA A 44 -14.36 1.12 -0.35
CA ALA A 44 -14.33 0.15 -1.43
C ALA A 44 -15.75 -0.09 -1.96
N GLU A 45 -15.99 0.31 -3.22
CA GLU A 45 -17.34 0.35 -3.81
C GLU A 45 -18.02 -1.03 -3.85
N ASN A 46 -17.25 -2.10 -3.65
CA ASN A 46 -17.73 -3.47 -3.56
C ASN A 46 -17.17 -4.18 -2.31
N PRO A 47 -17.94 -4.26 -1.21
CA PRO A 47 -17.52 -5.06 -0.06
C PRO A 47 -17.46 -6.55 -0.46
N ALA A 48 -16.52 -7.29 0.13
CA ALA A 48 -16.40 -8.73 -0.06
C ALA A 48 -17.77 -9.42 0.13
N PRO A 49 -18.19 -10.33 -0.77
CA PRO A 49 -19.51 -10.96 -0.71
C PRO A 49 -19.79 -11.61 0.66
N ALA A 50 -20.98 -11.42 1.21
CA ALA A 50 -21.34 -11.99 2.52
C ALA A 50 -21.29 -13.53 2.57
N GLN A 51 -21.45 -14.18 1.40
CA GLN A 51 -21.35 -15.63 1.22
C GLN A 51 -19.92 -16.18 1.27
N TRP A 52 -18.90 -15.30 1.21
CA TRP A 52 -17.51 -15.69 1.38
C TRP A 52 -17.25 -16.07 2.84
N GLN A 53 -16.45 -17.12 3.04
CA GLN A 53 -16.12 -17.63 4.36
C GLN A 53 -15.22 -16.63 5.12
N PRO A 54 -15.48 -16.40 6.42
CA PRO A 54 -14.63 -15.54 7.23
C PRO A 54 -13.30 -16.24 7.53
N VAL A 55 -12.22 -15.48 7.42
CA VAL A 55 -10.86 -15.88 7.77
C VAL A 55 -10.31 -14.86 8.75
N SER A 56 -9.72 -15.32 9.85
CA SER A 56 -9.11 -14.41 10.80
C SER A 56 -7.90 -15.01 11.48
N ASN A 57 -7.00 -14.13 11.89
CA ASN A 57 -5.96 -14.45 12.83
C ASN A 57 -5.93 -13.36 13.90
N THR A 58 -6.63 -13.63 15.00
CA THR A 58 -6.81 -12.67 16.10
C THR A 58 -5.50 -12.33 16.80
N ARG A 59 -4.54 -13.25 16.82
CA ARG A 59 -3.20 -13.02 17.38
C ARG A 59 -2.40 -12.04 16.53
N LEU A 60 -2.68 -12.04 15.23
CA LEU A 60 -2.00 -11.24 14.22
C LEU A 60 -2.81 -10.01 13.78
N GLY A 61 -3.96 -9.78 14.43
CA GLY A 61 -4.72 -8.54 14.27
C GLY A 61 -5.30 -8.34 12.88
N TYR A 62 -5.64 -9.40 12.14
CA TYR A 62 -6.34 -9.28 10.86
C TYR A 62 -7.55 -10.23 10.76
N ALA A 63 -8.55 -9.79 10.01
CA ALA A 63 -9.65 -10.62 9.54
C ALA A 63 -10.11 -10.18 8.15
N PHE A 64 -10.47 -11.12 7.29
CA PHE A 64 -10.99 -10.88 5.95
C PHE A 64 -11.92 -12.03 5.51
N ARG A 65 -12.31 -12.05 4.23
CA ARG A 65 -13.17 -13.09 3.66
C ARG A 65 -12.55 -13.65 2.40
N LEU A 66 -12.78 -14.93 2.15
CA LEU A 66 -12.39 -15.63 0.92
C LEU A 66 -13.55 -16.41 0.33
N PRO A 67 -13.54 -16.69 -0.99
CA PRO A 67 -14.47 -17.65 -1.56
C PRO A 67 -14.43 -19.01 -0.83
N PRO A 68 -15.57 -19.71 -0.72
CA PRO A 68 -15.69 -20.96 0.04
C PRO A 68 -14.82 -22.10 -0.49
N GLU A 69 -14.37 -22.05 -1.73
CA GLU A 69 -13.46 -23.02 -2.33
C GLU A 69 -12.01 -22.94 -1.82
N PHE A 70 -11.61 -21.82 -1.20
CA PHE A 70 -10.28 -21.67 -0.63
C PHE A 70 -10.09 -22.54 0.61
N SER A 71 -8.99 -23.26 0.68
CA SER A 71 -8.62 -24.09 1.83
C SER A 71 -7.29 -23.64 2.41
N LEU A 72 -7.16 -23.65 3.74
CA LEU A 72 -5.89 -23.39 4.42
C LEU A 72 -4.91 -24.54 4.12
N THR A 73 -3.80 -24.26 3.46
CA THR A 73 -2.79 -25.27 3.07
C THR A 73 -1.48 -25.14 3.84
N ALA A 74 -1.15 -23.95 4.34
CA ALA A 74 0.01 -23.76 5.20
C ALA A 74 -0.23 -22.67 6.26
N LYS A 75 0.36 -22.87 7.43
CA LYS A 75 0.34 -21.91 8.53
C LYS A 75 1.62 -22.00 9.36
N GLN A 76 2.24 -20.87 9.61
CA GLN A 76 3.25 -20.67 10.65
C GLN A 76 2.66 -19.71 11.68
N GLU A 77 2.57 -20.15 12.94
CA GLU A 77 1.65 -19.59 13.96
C GLU A 77 1.51 -18.06 13.93
N ASP A 78 2.63 -17.34 13.80
CA ASP A 78 2.68 -15.89 13.97
C ASP A 78 3.19 -15.10 12.74
N THR A 79 3.46 -15.75 11.61
CA THR A 79 4.20 -15.09 10.51
C THR A 79 3.64 -15.36 9.13
N TYR A 80 2.85 -16.43 8.95
CA TYR A 80 2.45 -16.86 7.62
C TYR A 80 1.16 -17.68 7.63
N THR A 81 0.27 -17.39 6.68
CA THR A 81 -0.86 -18.25 6.33
C THR A 81 -1.03 -18.30 4.81
N ARG A 82 -1.37 -19.47 4.29
CA ARG A 82 -1.60 -19.72 2.86
C ARG A 82 -2.93 -20.41 2.65
N TYR A 83 -3.71 -19.88 1.70
CA TYR A 83 -4.97 -20.42 1.25
C TYR A 83 -4.91 -20.69 -0.25
N GLU A 84 -5.44 -21.83 -0.69
CA GLU A 84 -5.41 -22.22 -2.11
C GLU A 84 -6.79 -22.63 -2.62
N ALA A 85 -7.09 -22.26 -3.86
CA ALA A 85 -8.23 -22.74 -4.64
C ALA A 85 -7.85 -22.85 -6.13
N GLY A 86 -7.61 -24.07 -6.61
CA GLY A 86 -7.13 -24.30 -7.97
C GLY A 86 -5.80 -23.58 -8.21
N ASP A 87 -5.77 -22.70 -9.22
CA ASP A 87 -4.58 -21.96 -9.64
C ASP A 87 -4.41 -20.60 -8.92
N ARG A 88 -5.22 -20.34 -7.88
CA ARG A 88 -5.16 -19.11 -7.08
C ARG A 88 -4.68 -19.39 -5.68
N ILE A 89 -3.78 -18.54 -5.22
CA ILE A 89 -3.21 -18.62 -3.87
C ILE A 89 -3.39 -17.26 -3.21
N VAL A 90 -3.85 -17.25 -1.97
CA VAL A 90 -3.85 -16.07 -1.10
C VAL A 90 -2.89 -16.34 0.05
N GLU A 91 -1.88 -15.50 0.19
CA GLU A 91 -0.90 -15.57 1.27
C GLU A 91 -1.00 -14.33 2.14
N VAL A 92 -0.78 -14.52 3.45
CA VAL A 92 -0.60 -13.42 4.40
C VAL A 92 0.72 -13.62 5.08
N PHE A 93 1.60 -12.62 4.99
CA PHE A 93 2.90 -12.60 5.67
C PHE A 93 2.96 -11.48 6.68
N ILE A 94 3.59 -11.74 7.83
CA ILE A 94 3.74 -10.74 8.89
C ILE A 94 5.18 -10.65 9.31
N ARG A 95 5.68 -9.42 9.33
CA ARG A 95 7.09 -9.12 9.59
C ARG A 95 7.21 -7.92 10.52
N PRO A 96 8.04 -7.97 11.56
CA PRO A 96 8.36 -6.79 12.36
C PRO A 96 9.01 -5.70 11.49
N ALA A 97 8.58 -4.45 11.67
CA ALA A 97 9.15 -3.31 10.97
C ALA A 97 8.90 -2.02 11.78
N THR A 98 9.68 -0.97 11.53
CA THR A 98 9.44 0.35 12.15
C THR A 98 8.55 1.25 11.30
N SER A 99 8.39 0.94 10.02
CA SER A 99 7.52 1.61 9.06
C SER A 99 7.30 0.71 7.83
N ILE A 100 6.38 1.09 6.95
CA ILE A 100 6.14 0.37 5.69
C ILE A 100 7.37 0.40 4.79
N GLU A 101 8.03 1.55 4.65
CA GLU A 101 9.22 1.74 3.81
C GLU A 101 10.38 0.88 4.32
N LYS A 102 10.55 0.81 5.64
CA LYS A 102 11.59 -0.05 6.23
C LYS A 102 11.28 -1.53 6.00
N GLY A 103 10.02 -1.94 6.07
CA GLY A 103 9.58 -3.29 5.77
C GLY A 103 9.84 -3.68 4.31
N LEU A 104 9.45 -2.81 3.38
CA LEU A 104 9.68 -3.01 1.94
C LEU A 104 11.18 -3.03 1.60
N LEU A 105 11.98 -2.13 2.19
CA LEU A 105 13.44 -2.14 2.01
C LEU A 105 14.07 -3.47 2.42
N LEU A 106 13.67 -4.04 3.57
CA LEU A 106 14.18 -5.33 4.02
C LEU A 106 13.72 -6.46 3.10
N LEU A 107 12.46 -6.43 2.66
CA LEU A 107 11.91 -7.41 1.71
C LEU A 107 12.66 -7.38 0.38
N ASP A 108 12.92 -6.20 -0.17
CA ASP A 108 13.62 -6.02 -1.44
C ASP A 108 15.08 -6.49 -1.33
N GLN A 109 15.73 -6.27 -0.17
CA GLN A 109 17.07 -6.80 0.11
C GLN A 109 17.10 -8.33 0.14
N GLU A 110 16.12 -8.98 0.77
CA GLU A 110 16.00 -10.44 0.76
C GLU A 110 15.78 -10.99 -0.65
N ARG A 111 15.08 -10.24 -1.50
CA ARG A 111 14.75 -10.63 -2.87
C ARG A 111 15.82 -10.26 -3.89
N ALA A 112 16.82 -9.46 -3.53
CA ALA A 112 17.83 -8.94 -4.46
C ALA A 112 18.76 -10.01 -5.05
N THR A 113 19.05 -11.10 -4.32
CA THR A 113 20.01 -12.13 -4.76
C THR A 113 19.52 -13.52 -4.41
N ALA A 114 18.54 -14.01 -5.15
CA ALA A 114 17.90 -15.28 -4.82
C ALA A 114 17.79 -16.27 -6.00
N TYR A 115 17.85 -15.83 -7.26
CA TYR A 115 17.68 -16.73 -8.41
C TYR A 115 18.62 -16.40 -9.58
N GLU A 116 19.54 -17.31 -9.91
CA GLU A 116 20.41 -17.24 -11.12
C GLU A 116 21.16 -15.91 -11.33
N GLY A 117 21.50 -15.20 -10.25
CA GLY A 117 22.15 -13.89 -10.32
C GLY A 117 21.21 -12.73 -10.65
N LEU A 118 19.90 -12.98 -10.69
CA LEU A 118 18.82 -12.01 -10.80
C LEU A 118 18.04 -11.91 -9.46
N PRO A 119 17.32 -10.80 -9.26
CA PRO A 119 16.34 -10.71 -8.17
C PRO A 119 15.30 -11.84 -8.25
N SER A 120 14.79 -12.33 -7.12
CA SER A 120 13.71 -13.35 -7.12
C SER A 120 12.38 -12.81 -7.63
N VAL A 121 12.18 -11.49 -7.59
CA VAL A 121 10.99 -10.83 -8.12
C VAL A 121 11.38 -9.63 -8.97
N ARG A 122 10.58 -9.35 -9.99
CA ARG A 122 10.56 -8.07 -10.70
C ARG A 122 9.31 -7.30 -10.26
N ILE A 123 9.45 -6.02 -9.91
CA ILE A 123 8.32 -5.15 -9.59
C ILE A 123 7.91 -4.44 -10.88
N ASP A 124 6.68 -4.69 -11.33
CA ASP A 124 6.13 -4.15 -12.57
C ASP A 124 5.36 -2.84 -12.32
N GLN A 125 4.63 -2.77 -11.21
CA GLN A 125 3.91 -1.58 -10.77
C GLN A 125 3.98 -1.44 -9.25
N GLU A 126 3.98 -0.21 -8.76
CA GLU A 126 3.87 0.14 -7.35
C GLU A 126 2.95 1.36 -7.21
N GLU A 127 2.03 1.31 -6.25
CA GLU A 127 1.13 2.42 -5.93
C GLU A 127 0.87 2.53 -4.42
N GLU A 128 0.72 3.77 -3.95
CA GLU A 128 0.21 4.05 -2.61
C GLU A 128 -1.32 3.98 -2.63
N THR A 129 -1.89 3.35 -1.60
CA THR A 129 -3.33 3.14 -1.45
C THR A 129 -3.72 3.16 0.03
N THR A 130 -4.97 2.81 0.34
CA THR A 130 -5.36 2.55 1.73
C THR A 130 -6.16 1.27 1.84
N VAL A 131 -5.98 0.55 2.94
CA VAL A 131 -6.74 -0.65 3.29
C VAL A 131 -7.27 -0.49 4.71
N ALA A 132 -8.59 -0.64 4.89
CA ALA A 132 -9.25 -0.47 6.18
C ALA A 132 -8.88 0.85 6.90
N GLY A 133 -8.70 1.93 6.14
CA GLY A 133 -8.32 3.26 6.65
C GLY A 133 -6.86 3.38 7.09
N GLN A 134 -6.00 2.43 6.74
CA GLN A 134 -4.56 2.48 6.98
C GLN A 134 -3.82 2.71 5.66
N ASP A 135 -2.75 3.48 5.71
CA ASP A 135 -1.86 3.68 4.57
C ASP A 135 -1.24 2.34 4.15
N ALA A 136 -1.21 2.10 2.86
CA ALA A 136 -0.78 0.84 2.28
C ALA A 136 -0.01 1.07 0.97
N VAL A 137 0.82 0.10 0.60
CA VAL A 137 1.51 0.07 -0.70
C VAL A 137 1.09 -1.20 -1.41
N THR A 138 0.65 -1.11 -2.65
CA THR A 138 0.35 -2.25 -3.51
C THR A 138 1.42 -2.38 -4.58
N ARG A 139 1.92 -3.59 -4.81
CA ARG A 139 2.89 -3.92 -5.85
C ARG A 139 2.36 -5.04 -6.73
N GLU A 140 2.46 -4.85 -8.03
CA GLU A 140 2.35 -5.93 -9.01
C GLU A 140 3.76 -6.47 -9.27
N ILE A 141 3.95 -7.78 -9.08
CA ILE A 141 5.25 -8.42 -9.20
C ILE A 141 5.19 -9.64 -10.11
N LEU A 142 6.33 -9.96 -10.73
CA LEU A 142 6.62 -11.23 -11.38
C LEU A 142 7.65 -12.00 -10.54
N LEU A 143 7.31 -13.21 -10.10
CA LEU A 143 8.22 -14.13 -9.43
C LEU A 143 9.07 -14.85 -10.48
N ASN A 144 10.32 -14.43 -10.65
CA ASN A 144 11.19 -14.86 -11.75
C ASN A 144 11.41 -16.39 -11.79
N ALA A 145 11.57 -17.03 -10.61
CA ALA A 145 11.84 -18.46 -10.53
C ALA A 145 10.61 -19.34 -10.87
N ALA A 146 9.41 -18.86 -10.55
CA ALA A 146 8.18 -19.62 -10.69
C ALA A 146 7.40 -19.27 -11.97
N GLY A 147 7.69 -18.12 -12.59
CA GLY A 147 6.91 -17.61 -13.71
C GLY A 147 5.47 -17.27 -13.30
N PHE A 148 5.27 -16.81 -12.06
CA PHE A 148 3.97 -16.42 -11.55
C PHE A 148 3.93 -14.92 -11.27
N SER A 149 2.82 -14.30 -11.62
CA SER A 149 2.52 -12.92 -11.26
C SER A 149 1.75 -12.88 -9.95
N ALA A 150 1.97 -11.84 -9.15
CA ALA A 150 1.26 -11.63 -7.91
C ALA A 150 0.97 -10.15 -7.67
N ILE A 151 -0.13 -9.88 -6.97
CA ILE A 151 -0.42 -8.57 -6.41
C ILE A 151 -0.19 -8.66 -4.90
N GLU A 152 0.74 -7.86 -4.37
CA GLU A 152 1.07 -7.81 -2.95
C GLU A 152 0.68 -6.45 -2.38
N THR A 153 -0.11 -6.42 -1.32
CA THR A 153 -0.46 -5.19 -0.59
C THR A 153 0.07 -5.24 0.82
N PHE A 154 0.81 -4.21 1.21
CA PHE A 154 1.51 -4.08 2.47
C PHE A 154 0.83 -3.01 3.32
N VAL A 155 0.54 -3.34 4.58
CA VAL A 155 -0.07 -2.43 5.55
C VAL A 155 0.79 -2.40 6.81
N PHE A 156 1.12 -1.21 7.30
CA PHE A 156 1.87 -1.07 8.55
C PHE A 156 0.93 -0.93 9.76
N LEU A 157 1.08 -1.83 10.73
CA LEU A 157 0.28 -1.88 11.95
C LEU A 157 1.18 -2.08 13.16
N LYS A 158 1.19 -1.10 14.08
CA LYS A 158 1.76 -1.22 15.43
C LYS A 158 3.16 -1.89 15.47
N GLY A 159 4.08 -1.54 14.57
CA GLY A 159 5.43 -2.10 14.54
C GLY A 159 5.59 -3.39 13.70
N THR A 160 4.61 -3.70 12.86
CA THR A 160 4.64 -4.82 11.92
C THR A 160 4.14 -4.39 10.54
N VAL A 161 4.66 -5.01 9.49
CA VAL A 161 4.07 -4.98 8.15
C VAL A 161 3.32 -6.28 7.94
N VAL A 162 2.03 -6.16 7.62
CA VAL A 162 1.17 -7.25 7.17
C VAL A 162 1.08 -7.16 5.65
N SER A 163 1.47 -8.22 4.97
CA SER A 163 1.40 -8.36 3.52
C SER A 163 0.26 -9.31 3.16
N PHE A 164 -0.61 -8.90 2.26
CA PHE A 164 -1.61 -9.73 1.60
C PHE A 164 -1.18 -9.93 0.15
N SER A 165 -0.89 -11.17 -0.24
CA SER A 165 -0.46 -11.50 -1.59
C SER A 165 -1.49 -12.39 -2.27
N THR A 166 -1.92 -12.04 -3.47
CA THR A 166 -2.66 -12.93 -4.37
C THR A 166 -1.74 -13.36 -5.49
N LEU A 167 -1.50 -14.67 -5.61
CA LEU A 167 -0.67 -15.25 -6.66
C LEU A 167 -1.57 -15.88 -7.71
N PHE A 168 -1.18 -15.71 -8.97
CA PHE A 168 -1.87 -16.23 -10.14
C PHE A 168 -0.89 -17.10 -10.93
N ALA A 169 -1.35 -18.27 -11.39
CA ALA A 169 -0.54 -19.21 -12.18
C ALA A 169 -0.30 -18.72 -13.63
N THR A 170 0.04 -17.45 -13.81
CA THR A 170 0.35 -16.83 -15.11
C THR A 170 1.66 -16.04 -15.02
N ALA A 171 2.47 -16.13 -16.08
CA ALA A 171 3.67 -15.30 -16.27
C ALA A 171 3.36 -14.01 -17.03
N GLU A 172 2.10 -13.80 -17.40
CA GLU A 172 1.66 -12.65 -18.20
C GLU A 172 1.41 -11.42 -17.31
N ALA A 173 1.18 -10.29 -17.98
CA ALA A 173 0.75 -9.08 -17.32
C ALA A 173 -0.57 -9.33 -16.57
N ILE A 174 -0.65 -8.82 -15.34
CA ILE A 174 -1.83 -8.94 -14.49
C ILE A 174 -3.02 -8.28 -15.20
N GLY A 175 -4.13 -9.00 -15.32
CA GLY A 175 -5.36 -8.55 -15.98
C GLY A 175 -6.31 -7.80 -15.04
N GLU A 176 -7.46 -7.39 -15.56
CA GLU A 176 -8.50 -6.73 -14.76
C GLU A 176 -9.16 -7.70 -13.76
N GLU A 177 -9.29 -8.98 -14.10
CA GLU A 177 -9.92 -9.99 -13.23
C GLU A 177 -9.07 -10.23 -11.97
N GLU A 178 -7.76 -10.37 -12.14
CA GLU A 178 -6.80 -10.55 -11.04
C GLU A 178 -6.81 -9.34 -10.10
N ARG A 179 -6.77 -8.13 -10.67
CA ARG A 179 -6.88 -6.88 -9.89
C ARG A 179 -8.20 -6.78 -9.14
N ALA A 180 -9.31 -7.09 -9.81
CA ALA A 180 -10.63 -7.06 -9.20
C ALA A 180 -10.75 -8.08 -8.07
N PHE A 181 -10.21 -9.29 -8.24
CA PHE A 181 -10.19 -10.31 -7.21
C PHE A 181 -9.38 -9.85 -5.99
N HIS A 182 -8.17 -9.34 -6.19
CA HIS A 182 -7.33 -8.85 -5.10
C HIS A 182 -7.99 -7.68 -4.36
N ALA A 183 -8.54 -6.70 -5.09
CA ALA A 183 -9.27 -5.58 -4.49
C ALA A 183 -10.48 -6.06 -3.67
N LEU A 184 -11.18 -7.12 -4.10
CA LEU A 184 -12.31 -7.69 -3.38
C LEU A 184 -11.88 -8.44 -2.10
N VAL A 185 -10.70 -9.10 -2.12
CA VAL A 185 -10.10 -9.66 -0.90
C VAL A 185 -9.78 -8.54 0.09
N LEU A 186 -9.14 -7.46 -0.37
CA LEU A 186 -8.77 -6.32 0.46
C LEU A 186 -9.97 -5.54 1.01
N SER A 187 -11.09 -5.46 0.27
CA SER A 187 -12.29 -4.76 0.75
C SER A 187 -12.95 -5.43 1.95
N GLY A 188 -12.66 -6.72 2.18
CA GLY A 188 -13.07 -7.46 3.36
C GLY A 188 -12.12 -7.34 4.56
N VAL A 189 -10.93 -6.73 4.40
CA VAL A 189 -9.91 -6.69 5.45
C VAL A 189 -10.32 -5.75 6.58
N THR A 190 -10.08 -6.20 7.81
CA THR A 190 -10.30 -5.47 9.05
C THR A 190 -9.15 -5.73 10.02
N PHE A 191 -8.83 -4.73 10.83
CA PHE A 191 -7.78 -4.79 11.86
C PHE A 191 -8.39 -4.52 13.25
N PRO A 192 -8.62 -5.57 14.07
CA PRO A 192 -9.13 -5.44 15.44
C PRO A 192 -8.15 -4.78 16.44
#